data_AF-A0A9P7FP30-F1
#
_entry.id   AF-A0A9P7FP30-F1
#
_cell.length_a   1.000
_cell.length_b   1.000
_cell.length_c   1.000
_cell.angle_alpha   90.00
_cell.angle_beta   90.00
_cell.angle_gamma   90.00
#
_symmetry.space_group_name_H-M   'P 1'
#
loop_
_entity.id
_entity.type
_entity.pdbx_description
1 polymer ?
#
loop_
_entity_poly.entity_id
_entity_poly.type
_entity_poly.pdbx_seq_one_letter_code
_entity_poly.pdbx_strand_id
1 'polypeptide(L)'
;MAGMDIDDSGSLISDRTNTRANGDMLYAKSDQLTVSFYATLPVELKQVLRNADFFRDQYTGDIDTITGFALVASAQTCFVWQHAQAVKGTPTCYIFSCPQDSEQHYPPFHALIPYGASREPGLILVSQDGVIRFWDSIGIGLAGGDRYTTIKLNVSQGESVTNLVRSDPQTYVASTSSGSLFRLTLTASGGKHHLISHLFSRPSQSLSLSRLLPSLFSSGSTPHIAAGLSRNVNALTFGAKMPTGEKEVWALVDTRLQRWSMSPEGWEELLLEGDVSAMLSSAIRKTFGARVDDDDKQVDLELLDVAIDDDKLVVLLSYAGIEDSSSMALDGTAVRRIYALAHLSFWNDIFKVLTVRSVPYQSTFSSGAPMHPRIQLVLDGALISVQFGDAVALCARDVDYRERLELKSATDRTLGIGASQDDGPLLVLTAATMMKVIVNVDKVLAYDFDFPPDVDEESLMQGAEQLSQAVLESDTDVVQKNHDLGAQLTERKERLSWLIRFINDNIVLVKVGHSTVQPLK
;
A
#
# COMPACT_ATOMS: atom_id res chain seq x y z
N MET A 1 -8.54 54.78 -52.77
CA MET A 1 -7.16 55.23 -52.46
C MET A 1 -7.09 55.46 -50.96
N ALA A 2 -6.21 54.72 -50.28
CA ALA A 2 -5.70 54.86 -48.90
C ALA A 2 -6.73 55.10 -47.77
N GLY A 3 -6.87 54.29 -46.72
CA GLY A 3 -5.87 53.51 -46.00
C GLY A 3 -5.80 54.07 -44.57
N MET A 4 -6.10 53.27 -43.55
CA MET A 4 -5.18 52.88 -42.46
C MET A 4 -6.00 52.24 -41.32
N ASP A 5 -5.82 50.93 -41.17
CA ASP A 5 -6.14 50.16 -39.96
C ASP A 5 -5.30 50.67 -38.78
N ILE A 6 -5.89 50.68 -37.59
CA ILE A 6 -5.18 50.79 -36.32
C ILE A 6 -5.51 49.51 -35.54
N ASP A 7 -4.48 48.69 -35.35
CA ASP A 7 -4.53 47.43 -34.62
C ASP A 7 -4.87 47.65 -33.14
N ASP A 8 -5.92 46.96 -32.71
CA ASP A 8 -6.36 46.83 -31.33
C ASP A 8 -5.50 45.75 -30.66
N SER A 9 -4.49 46.18 -29.90
CA SER A 9 -3.62 45.30 -29.12
C SER A 9 -4.38 44.71 -27.92
N GLY A 10 -5.17 43.67 -28.20
CA GLY A 10 -5.85 42.83 -27.21
C GLY A 10 -4.87 41.96 -26.42
N SER A 11 -4.97 42.04 -25.10
CA SER A 11 -4.15 41.32 -24.13
C SER A 11 -4.32 39.79 -24.21
N LEU A 12 -3.25 39.08 -24.52
CA LEU A 12 -3.14 37.61 -24.61
C LEU A 12 -3.07 36.90 -23.24
N ILE A 13 -3.91 37.25 -22.26
CA ILE A 13 -3.91 36.60 -20.92
C ILE A 13 -5.32 36.27 -20.39
N SER A 14 -6.31 35.94 -21.24
CA SER A 14 -7.64 35.52 -20.72
C SER A 14 -8.21 34.21 -21.24
N ASP A 15 -7.60 33.53 -22.20
CA ASP A 15 -8.29 32.41 -22.87
C ASP A 15 -7.82 31.00 -22.46
N ARG A 16 -7.02 30.86 -21.39
CA ARG A 16 -6.62 29.55 -20.85
C ARG A 16 -7.41 29.07 -19.63
N THR A 17 -8.36 29.85 -19.12
CA THR A 17 -9.07 29.53 -17.86
C THR A 17 -10.49 28.96 -18.02
N ASN A 18 -11.05 28.86 -19.23
CA ASN A 18 -12.46 28.49 -19.40
C ASN A 18 -12.76 27.17 -20.14
N THR A 19 -11.76 26.34 -20.47
CA THR A 19 -11.99 24.97 -21.00
C THR A 19 -12.07 23.89 -19.92
N ARG A 20 -11.93 24.23 -18.63
CA ARG A 20 -11.89 23.28 -17.49
C ARG A 20 -13.26 22.91 -16.89
N ALA A 21 -14.36 23.26 -17.53
CA ALA A 21 -15.69 23.10 -16.92
C ALA A 21 -16.40 21.77 -17.22
N ASN A 22 -15.87 20.86 -18.05
CA ASN A 22 -16.53 19.56 -18.30
C ASN A 22 -15.67 18.46 -18.95
N GLY A 23 -14.34 18.56 -18.89
CA GLY A 23 -13.43 17.53 -19.40
C GLY A 23 -12.53 17.03 -18.27
N ASP A 24 -12.76 15.80 -17.82
CA ASP A 24 -11.89 15.10 -16.88
C ASP A 24 -10.44 15.23 -17.36
N MET A 25 -9.60 15.92 -16.58
CA MET A 25 -8.19 16.07 -16.93
C MET A 25 -7.57 14.68 -16.96
N LEU A 26 -7.26 14.19 -18.15
CA LEU A 26 -6.70 12.86 -18.36
C LEU A 26 -5.19 12.87 -18.08
N TYR A 27 -4.74 11.96 -17.22
CA TYR A 27 -3.32 11.79 -16.87
C TYR A 27 -2.67 10.66 -17.65
N ALA A 28 -3.37 9.54 -17.81
CA ALA A 28 -2.88 8.37 -18.55
C ALA A 28 -4.06 7.60 -19.15
N LYS A 29 -3.82 6.93 -20.28
CA LYS A 29 -4.80 6.08 -20.94
C LYS A 29 -4.10 4.97 -21.73
N SER A 30 -4.55 3.74 -21.52
CA SER A 30 -4.28 2.55 -22.32
C SER A 30 -5.61 1.87 -22.67
N ASP A 31 -5.56 0.71 -23.33
CA ASP A 31 -6.75 -0.10 -23.58
C ASP A 31 -7.32 -0.70 -22.29
N GLN A 32 -6.45 -0.99 -21.32
CA GLN A 32 -6.77 -1.61 -20.05
C GLN A 32 -7.15 -0.58 -18.99
N LEU A 33 -6.61 0.65 -19.04
CA LEU A 33 -6.70 1.56 -17.90
C LEU A 33 -6.79 3.03 -18.33
N THR A 34 -7.57 3.82 -17.59
CA THR A 34 -7.70 5.26 -17.76
C THR A 34 -7.53 5.94 -16.40
N VAL A 35 -6.57 6.86 -16.28
CA VAL A 35 -6.35 7.69 -15.10
C VAL A 35 -6.74 9.12 -15.41
N SER A 36 -7.65 9.67 -14.62
CA SER A 36 -8.07 11.05 -14.74
C SER A 36 -8.12 11.75 -13.38
N PHE A 37 -8.17 13.08 -13.42
CA PHE A 37 -8.47 13.90 -12.27
C PHE A 37 -9.85 13.54 -11.69
N TYR A 38 -9.91 13.42 -10.37
CA TYR A 38 -11.16 13.19 -9.65
C TYR A 38 -11.61 14.43 -8.88
N ALA A 39 -10.77 14.89 -7.95
CA ALA A 39 -11.12 15.96 -7.05
C ALA A 39 -9.90 16.69 -6.50
N THR A 40 -10.09 17.97 -6.14
CA THR A 40 -9.10 18.76 -5.41
C THR A 40 -9.14 18.47 -3.92
N LEU A 41 -7.99 18.56 -3.25
CA LEU A 41 -7.89 18.54 -1.80
C LEU A 41 -8.54 19.78 -1.15
N PRO A 42 -9.03 19.69 0.09
CA PRO A 42 -9.40 20.87 0.87
C PRO A 42 -8.23 21.87 0.97
N VAL A 43 -8.56 23.16 1.07
CA VAL A 43 -7.54 24.24 1.02
C VAL A 43 -6.58 24.15 2.20
N GLU A 44 -7.10 23.83 3.38
CA GLU A 44 -6.36 23.68 4.62
C GLU A 44 -5.30 22.57 4.48
N LEU A 45 -5.72 21.39 4.01
CA LEU A 45 -4.81 20.27 3.77
C LEU A 45 -3.78 20.61 2.69
N LYS A 46 -4.21 21.23 1.59
CA LYS A 46 -3.32 21.62 0.49
C LYS A 46 -2.23 22.59 0.94
N GLN A 47 -2.55 23.53 1.83
CA GLN A 47 -1.57 24.46 2.39
C GLN A 47 -0.51 23.75 3.23
N VAL A 48 -0.93 22.78 4.04
CA VAL A 48 -0.02 21.97 4.86
C VAL A 48 0.89 21.11 3.98
N LEU A 49 0.32 20.34 3.06
CA LEU A 49 1.09 19.41 2.22
C LEU A 49 2.02 20.12 1.23
N ARG A 50 1.68 21.34 0.79
CA ARG A 50 2.57 22.13 -0.08
C ARG A 50 3.91 22.47 0.60
N ASN A 51 3.92 22.58 1.91
CA ASN A 51 5.09 22.97 2.70
C ASN A 51 5.73 21.78 3.43
N ALA A 52 5.18 20.57 3.25
CA ALA A 52 5.65 19.37 3.93
C ALA A 52 6.98 18.89 3.37
N ASP A 53 7.88 18.50 4.26
CA ASP A 53 9.07 17.73 3.89
C ASP A 53 8.80 16.25 4.18
N PHE A 54 8.36 15.50 3.18
CA PHE A 54 7.96 14.10 3.37
C PHE A 54 9.05 13.18 3.92
N PHE A 55 10.33 13.58 3.92
CA PHE A 55 11.39 12.81 4.58
C PHE A 55 11.43 13.00 6.10
N ARG A 56 10.89 14.10 6.59
CA ARG A 56 10.85 14.47 8.02
C ARG A 56 9.45 14.38 8.59
N ASP A 57 8.48 14.88 7.83
CA ASP A 57 7.08 14.95 8.18
C ASP A 57 6.36 13.69 7.66
N GLN A 58 5.95 12.83 8.58
CA GLN A 58 5.20 11.64 8.23
C GLN A 58 3.70 11.92 8.16
N TYR A 59 3.07 11.38 7.13
CA TYR A 59 1.64 11.45 6.91
C TYR A 59 1.08 10.06 6.65
N THR A 60 -0.13 9.82 7.13
CA THR A 60 -0.95 8.67 6.77
C THR A 60 -2.26 9.16 6.19
N GLY A 61 -2.86 8.43 5.27
CA GLY A 61 -4.19 8.75 4.77
C GLY A 61 -4.94 7.50 4.35
N ASP A 62 -6.23 7.68 4.11
CA ASP A 62 -7.13 6.64 3.65
C ASP A 62 -8.30 7.26 2.88
N ILE A 63 -8.87 6.48 1.98
CA ILE A 63 -10.10 6.81 1.25
C ILE A 63 -11.13 5.72 1.60
N ASP A 64 -11.99 6.03 2.56
CA ASP A 64 -13.03 5.10 2.99
C ASP A 64 -14.25 5.20 2.06
N THR A 65 -14.25 4.34 1.05
CA THR A 65 -15.33 4.25 0.05
C THR A 65 -16.68 3.87 0.65
N ILE A 66 -16.70 3.22 1.82
CA ILE A 66 -17.95 2.84 2.51
C ILE A 66 -18.63 4.07 3.12
N THR A 67 -17.86 5.00 3.70
CA THR A 67 -18.42 6.25 4.24
C THR A 67 -18.49 7.37 3.19
N GLY A 68 -17.69 7.29 2.13
CA GLY A 68 -17.53 8.33 1.12
C GLY A 68 -16.65 9.49 1.59
N PHE A 69 -15.87 9.28 2.64
CA PHE A 69 -14.94 10.25 3.23
C PHE A 69 -13.50 9.81 3.03
N ALA A 70 -12.62 10.79 2.89
CA ALA A 70 -11.19 10.59 2.87
C ALA A 70 -10.58 11.36 4.04
N LEU A 71 -9.40 10.93 4.46
CA LEU A 71 -8.67 11.62 5.51
C LEU A 71 -7.16 11.56 5.30
N VAL A 72 -6.47 12.55 5.85
CA VAL A 72 -5.02 12.59 5.99
C VAL A 72 -4.69 13.05 7.40
N ALA A 73 -3.78 12.36 8.07
CA ALA A 73 -3.29 12.69 9.39
C ALA A 73 -1.78 12.90 9.38
N SER A 74 -1.34 13.96 10.05
CA SER A 74 0.03 14.12 10.56
C SER A 74 0.09 13.68 12.04
N ALA A 75 1.25 13.79 12.67
CA ALA A 75 1.40 13.58 14.10
C ALA A 75 0.50 14.48 14.97
N GLN A 76 0.06 15.63 14.46
CA GLN A 76 -0.67 16.63 15.25
C GLN A 76 -2.11 16.86 14.79
N THR A 77 -2.39 16.68 13.49
CA THR A 77 -3.68 17.08 12.92
C THR A 77 -4.19 16.05 11.93
N CYS A 78 -5.47 15.69 12.07
CA CYS A 78 -6.20 14.88 11.13
C CYS A 78 -7.23 15.74 10.39
N PHE A 79 -7.17 15.69 9.06
CA PHE A 79 -8.07 16.37 8.14
C PHE A 79 -8.99 15.33 7.53
N VAL A 80 -10.30 15.50 7.68
CA VAL A 80 -11.31 14.62 7.11
C VAL A 80 -12.18 15.43 6.16
N TRP A 81 -12.58 14.87 5.02
CA TRP A 81 -13.49 15.53 4.08
C TRP A 81 -14.28 14.52 3.26
N GLN A 82 -15.43 14.94 2.73
CA GLN A 82 -16.22 14.09 1.85
C GLN A 82 -15.67 14.15 0.42
N HIS A 83 -14.97 13.11 -0.03
CA HIS A 83 -14.34 13.11 -1.35
C HIS A 83 -15.37 13.09 -2.49
N ALA A 84 -16.53 12.48 -2.28
CA ALA A 84 -17.59 12.42 -3.29
C ALA A 84 -18.20 13.81 -3.62
N GLN A 85 -18.20 14.74 -2.65
CA GLN A 85 -18.69 16.10 -2.86
C GLN A 85 -17.63 17.01 -3.50
N ALA A 86 -16.34 16.67 -3.36
CA ALA A 86 -15.21 17.45 -3.87
C ALA A 86 -15.16 17.56 -5.40
N VAL A 87 -15.98 16.78 -6.13
CA VAL A 87 -16.13 16.87 -7.59
C VAL A 87 -16.88 18.15 -8.00
N LYS A 88 -17.69 18.74 -7.11
CA LYS A 88 -18.54 19.92 -7.41
C LYS A 88 -17.96 21.25 -6.89
N GLY A 89 -16.79 21.24 -6.25
CA GLY A 89 -16.17 22.43 -5.67
C GLY A 89 -15.15 22.09 -4.57
N THR A 90 -14.72 23.10 -3.82
CA THR A 90 -13.82 22.90 -2.67
C THR A 90 -14.57 22.18 -1.54
N PRO A 91 -14.12 20.99 -1.11
CA PRO A 91 -14.80 20.24 -0.07
C PRO A 91 -14.63 20.87 1.31
N THR A 92 -15.65 20.70 2.16
CA THR A 92 -15.57 21.05 3.58
C THR A 92 -14.53 20.19 4.29
N CYS A 93 -13.61 20.83 5.02
CA CYS A 93 -12.59 20.16 5.80
C CYS A 93 -12.95 20.14 7.29
N TYR A 94 -13.03 18.95 7.86
CA TYR A 94 -13.19 18.73 9.30
C TYR A 94 -11.81 18.48 9.92
N ILE A 95 -11.46 19.22 10.96
CA ILE A 95 -10.11 19.23 11.53
C ILE A 95 -10.14 18.71 12.96
N PHE A 96 -9.25 17.76 13.26
CA PHE A 96 -9.14 17.12 14.57
C PHE A 96 -7.70 17.15 15.06
N SER A 97 -7.54 17.31 16.36
CA SER A 97 -6.25 17.16 17.02
C SER A 97 -5.94 15.68 17.25
N CYS A 98 -4.78 15.23 16.78
CA CYS A 98 -4.32 13.85 16.94
C CYS A 98 -3.95 13.57 18.42
N PRO A 99 -4.13 12.32 18.90
CA PRO A 99 -3.65 11.92 20.23
C PRO A 99 -2.14 12.16 20.33
N GLN A 100 -1.68 12.69 21.46
CA GLN A 100 -0.26 12.97 21.66
C GLN A 100 0.46 11.69 22.11
N ASP A 101 1.48 11.31 21.35
CA ASP A 101 2.48 10.32 21.73
C ASP A 101 3.64 10.98 22.49
N SER A 102 4.38 10.18 23.24
CA SER A 102 5.55 10.64 24.01
C SER A 102 6.63 11.25 23.10
N GLU A 103 6.77 10.71 21.88
CA GLU A 103 7.76 11.12 20.88
C GLU A 103 7.19 12.12 19.85
N GLN A 104 5.86 12.23 19.67
CA GLN A 104 5.19 13.13 18.70
C GLN A 104 5.70 13.10 17.24
N HIS A 105 6.37 12.04 16.81
CA HIS A 105 6.93 11.95 15.44
C HIS A 105 5.99 11.28 14.43
N TYR A 106 5.04 10.48 14.89
CA TYR A 106 4.28 9.57 14.04
C TYR A 106 2.80 9.97 13.93
N PRO A 107 2.21 9.92 12.73
CA PRO A 107 0.77 10.09 12.56
C PRO A 107 0.01 8.93 13.23
N PRO A 108 -1.21 9.18 13.74
CA PRO A 108 -2.01 8.13 14.35
C PRO A 108 -2.57 7.17 13.28
N PHE A 109 -2.81 5.93 13.70
CA PHE A 109 -3.70 5.04 12.98
C PHE A 109 -5.12 5.59 13.06
N HIS A 110 -5.91 5.38 12.01
CA HIS A 110 -7.21 6.02 11.87
C HIS A 110 -8.24 5.05 11.30
N ALA A 111 -9.50 5.25 11.69
CA ALA A 111 -10.63 4.55 11.11
C ALA A 111 -11.89 5.41 11.19
N LEU A 112 -12.68 5.41 10.11
CA LEU A 112 -13.99 6.05 10.07
C LEU A 112 -15.09 5.04 10.43
N ILE A 113 -16.08 5.51 11.19
CA ILE A 113 -17.19 4.70 11.67
C ILE A 113 -18.42 4.97 10.81
N PRO A 114 -18.96 3.98 10.08
CA PRO A 114 -20.14 4.17 9.26
C PRO A 114 -21.42 4.14 10.10
N TYR A 115 -22.23 5.20 10.02
CA TYR A 115 -23.56 5.26 10.64
C TYR A 115 -24.73 5.28 9.63
N GLY A 116 -24.43 5.17 8.33
CA GLY A 116 -25.39 5.25 7.22
C GLY A 116 -25.50 6.66 6.61
N ALA A 117 -26.20 6.79 5.49
CA ALA A 117 -26.20 8.02 4.67
C ALA A 117 -26.83 9.26 5.33
N SER A 118 -27.63 9.09 6.37
CA SER A 118 -28.31 10.19 7.08
C SER A 118 -27.45 10.85 8.16
N ARG A 119 -26.27 10.27 8.46
CA ARG A 119 -25.43 10.70 9.57
C ARG A 119 -23.96 10.71 9.14
N GLU A 120 -23.27 11.80 9.47
CA GLU A 120 -21.82 11.88 9.31
C GLU A 120 -21.10 10.77 10.08
N PRO A 121 -20.01 10.21 9.54
CA PRO A 121 -19.30 9.11 10.18
C PRO A 121 -18.68 9.54 11.52
N GLY A 122 -18.40 8.56 12.37
CA GLY A 122 -17.51 8.76 13.52
C GLY A 122 -16.04 8.65 13.13
N LEU A 123 -15.13 8.96 14.06
CA LEU A 123 -13.69 8.90 13.86
C LEU A 123 -13.01 8.24 15.06
N ILE A 124 -12.11 7.30 14.79
CA ILE A 124 -11.17 6.73 15.75
C ILE A 124 -9.77 7.12 15.31
N LEU A 125 -9.00 7.71 16.22
CA LEU A 125 -7.55 7.91 16.07
C LEU A 125 -6.84 7.14 17.18
N VAL A 126 -5.82 6.36 16.83
CA VAL A 126 -5.02 5.58 17.77
C VAL A 126 -3.55 5.97 17.60
N SER A 127 -2.96 6.44 18.68
CA SER A 127 -1.55 6.82 18.74
C SER A 127 -0.65 5.58 18.81
N GLN A 128 0.66 5.72 18.54
CA GLN A 128 1.58 4.59 18.66
C GLN A 128 1.70 4.07 20.10
N ASP A 129 1.54 4.94 21.10
CA ASP A 129 1.53 4.57 22.53
C ASP A 129 0.18 3.95 22.99
N GLY A 130 -0.76 3.74 22.06
CA GLY A 130 -2.06 3.13 22.34
C GLY A 130 -3.10 4.08 22.96
N VAL A 131 -2.91 5.40 22.84
CA VAL A 131 -3.92 6.38 23.23
C VAL A 131 -4.92 6.56 22.11
N ILE A 132 -6.19 6.28 22.41
CA ILE A 132 -7.30 6.38 21.48
C ILE A 132 -8.07 7.67 21.75
N ARG A 133 -8.36 8.43 20.69
CA ARG A 133 -9.41 9.45 20.68
C ARG A 133 -10.55 9.01 19.78
N PHE A 134 -11.77 9.09 20.32
CA PHE A 134 -12.99 8.70 19.63
C PHE A 134 -13.97 9.88 19.55
N TRP A 135 -14.45 10.15 18.33
CA TRP A 135 -15.53 11.07 18.02
C TRP A 135 -16.72 10.31 17.45
N ASP A 136 -17.88 10.50 18.07
CA ASP A 136 -19.15 9.90 17.63
C ASP A 136 -19.69 10.53 16.32
N SER A 137 -19.19 11.71 15.93
CA SER A 137 -19.45 12.29 14.62
C SER A 137 -18.31 13.23 14.26
N ILE A 138 -17.92 13.25 12.98
CA ILE A 138 -16.93 14.18 12.47
C ILE A 138 -17.44 15.63 12.41
N GLY A 139 -18.74 15.89 12.50
CA GLY A 139 -19.30 17.25 12.44
C GLY A 139 -18.70 18.24 13.43
N ILE A 140 -18.23 17.74 14.58
CA ILE A 140 -17.55 18.54 15.60
C ILE A 140 -16.18 19.08 15.15
N GLY A 141 -15.57 18.50 14.11
CA GLY A 141 -14.31 18.99 13.52
C GLY A 141 -14.42 20.39 12.92
N LEU A 142 -15.63 20.86 12.58
CA LEU A 142 -15.87 22.25 12.16
C LEU A 142 -15.79 23.24 13.33
N ALA A 143 -15.95 22.74 14.55
CA ALA A 143 -15.85 23.51 15.79
C ALA A 143 -14.54 23.20 16.54
N GLY A 144 -13.49 22.76 15.83
CA GLY A 144 -12.15 22.50 16.38
C GLY A 144 -11.91 21.07 16.89
N GLY A 145 -12.94 20.21 16.92
CA GLY A 145 -12.76 18.80 17.25
C GLY A 145 -12.47 18.49 18.73
N ASP A 146 -12.67 19.42 19.66
CA ASP A 146 -12.26 19.24 21.06
C ASP A 146 -13.13 18.27 21.88
N ARG A 147 -14.29 17.84 21.37
CA ARG A 147 -15.19 16.90 22.09
C ARG A 147 -14.97 15.46 21.65
N TYR A 148 -14.06 14.77 22.32
CA TYR A 148 -13.79 13.34 22.15
C TYR A 148 -13.87 12.56 23.46
N THR A 149 -13.95 11.23 23.34
CA THR A 149 -13.67 10.31 24.45
C THR A 149 -12.27 9.74 24.30
N THR A 150 -11.53 9.62 25.40
CA THR A 150 -10.20 9.01 25.42
C THR A 150 -10.23 7.62 26.05
N ILE A 151 -9.59 6.67 25.39
CA ILE A 151 -9.36 5.30 25.88
C ILE A 151 -7.88 5.02 25.76
N LYS A 152 -7.32 4.19 26.65
CA LYS A 152 -5.92 3.78 26.57
C LYS A 152 -5.85 2.26 26.46
N LEU A 153 -5.17 1.77 25.43
CA LEU A 153 -4.84 0.36 25.29
C LEU A 153 -3.77 -0.01 26.33
N ASN A 154 -3.86 -1.24 26.84
CA ASN A 154 -2.86 -1.78 27.77
C ASN A 154 -1.61 -2.23 27.00
N VAL A 155 -0.93 -1.28 26.37
CA VAL A 155 0.32 -1.49 25.65
C VAL A 155 1.49 -1.54 26.63
N SER A 156 2.37 -2.53 26.48
CA SER A 156 3.54 -2.74 27.32
C SER A 156 4.59 -1.64 27.10
N GLN A 157 5.50 -1.47 28.04
CA GLN A 157 6.58 -0.50 27.88
C GLN A 157 7.50 -0.91 26.70
N GLY A 158 7.72 0.01 25.75
CA GLY A 158 8.52 -0.23 24.55
C GLY A 158 7.78 -0.97 23.43
N GLU A 159 6.51 -1.33 23.64
CA GLU A 159 5.61 -1.83 22.61
C GLU A 159 4.89 -0.64 21.95
N SER A 160 4.60 -0.76 20.66
CA SER A 160 3.91 0.27 19.88
C SER A 160 2.75 -0.35 19.10
N VAL A 161 1.68 0.41 18.87
CA VAL A 161 0.61 0.02 17.94
C VAL A 161 1.16 -0.04 16.52
N THR A 162 0.76 -1.06 15.75
CA THR A 162 1.23 -1.26 14.37
C THR A 162 0.13 -1.17 13.34
N ASN A 163 -1.10 -1.61 13.64
CA ASN A 163 -2.25 -1.45 12.73
C ASN A 163 -3.53 -1.09 13.50
N LEU A 164 -4.51 -0.54 12.76
CA LEU A 164 -5.92 -0.43 13.15
C LEU A 164 -6.77 -0.77 11.91
N VAL A 165 -7.59 -1.80 11.98
CA VAL A 165 -8.41 -2.22 10.83
C VAL A 165 -9.87 -2.38 11.26
N ARG A 166 -10.79 -1.87 10.44
CA ARG A 166 -12.24 -2.02 10.63
C ARG A 166 -12.67 -3.44 10.20
N SER A 167 -13.23 -4.21 11.14
CA SER A 167 -13.88 -5.48 10.81
C SER A 167 -15.26 -5.22 10.22
N ASP A 168 -16.08 -4.45 10.93
CA ASP A 168 -17.47 -4.18 10.60
C ASP A 168 -17.85 -2.81 11.18
N PRO A 169 -19.07 -2.30 10.99
CA PRO A 169 -19.44 -0.97 11.48
C PRO A 169 -19.20 -0.73 12.97
N GLN A 170 -19.17 -1.79 13.79
CA GLN A 170 -19.06 -1.71 15.25
C GLN A 170 -17.76 -2.29 15.81
N THR A 171 -17.04 -3.12 15.05
CA THR A 171 -15.84 -3.82 15.55
C THR A 171 -14.60 -3.42 14.76
N TYR A 172 -13.53 -3.11 15.49
CA TYR A 172 -12.21 -2.79 14.97
C TYR A 172 -11.17 -3.64 15.70
N VAL A 173 -10.05 -3.90 15.05
CA VAL A 173 -8.92 -4.63 15.64
C VAL A 173 -7.68 -3.75 15.54
N ALA A 174 -7.00 -3.57 16.67
CA ALA A 174 -5.69 -2.95 16.72
C ALA A 174 -4.64 -4.01 17.05
N SER A 175 -3.44 -3.85 16.50
CA SER A 175 -2.30 -4.75 16.75
C SER A 175 -1.08 -3.98 17.21
N THR A 176 -0.08 -4.70 17.71
CA THR A 176 1.15 -4.11 18.23
C THR A 176 2.43 -4.82 17.75
N SER A 177 3.57 -4.18 18.03
CA SER A 177 4.90 -4.71 17.72
C SER A 177 5.32 -5.90 18.58
N SER A 178 4.57 -6.22 19.65
CA SER A 178 4.82 -7.40 20.49
C SER A 178 3.94 -8.62 20.17
N GLY A 179 3.04 -8.49 19.20
CA GLY A 179 2.12 -9.57 18.79
C GLY A 179 0.76 -9.52 19.47
N SER A 180 0.45 -8.46 20.21
CA SER A 180 -0.84 -8.32 20.90
C SER A 180 -1.93 -7.85 19.92
N LEU A 181 -3.12 -8.45 20.01
CA LEU A 181 -4.31 -8.02 19.27
C LEU A 181 -5.37 -7.51 20.25
N PHE A 182 -5.91 -6.33 20.00
CA PHE A 182 -6.96 -5.70 20.78
C PHE A 182 -8.24 -5.63 19.95
N ARG A 183 -9.36 -6.05 20.52
CA ARG A 183 -10.69 -5.82 19.96
C ARG A 183 -11.23 -4.51 20.50
N LEU A 184 -11.70 -3.64 19.61
CA LEU A 184 -12.38 -2.41 19.94
C LEU A 184 -13.83 -2.55 19.46
N THR A 185 -14.79 -2.37 20.37
CA THR A 185 -16.21 -2.53 20.08
C THR A 185 -16.98 -1.26 20.38
N LEU A 186 -17.78 -0.82 19.42
CA LEU A 186 -18.69 0.30 19.56
C LEU A 186 -19.99 -0.17 20.21
N THR A 187 -20.36 0.43 21.33
CA THR A 187 -21.59 0.14 22.08
C THR A 187 -22.45 1.39 22.12
N ALA A 188 -23.78 1.24 22.00
CA ALA A 188 -24.71 2.35 22.13
C ALA A 188 -25.43 2.26 23.46
N SER A 189 -25.36 3.31 24.28
CA SER A 189 -26.10 3.42 25.54
C SER A 189 -26.67 4.82 25.69
N GLY A 190 -27.97 4.92 25.98
CA GLY A 190 -28.63 6.22 26.17
C GLY A 190 -28.56 7.16 24.96
N GLY A 191 -28.49 6.62 23.74
CA GLY A 191 -28.39 7.41 22.49
C GLY A 191 -27.00 7.95 22.17
N LYS A 192 -25.98 7.60 22.96
CA LYS A 192 -24.57 7.91 22.68
C LYS A 192 -23.79 6.63 22.39
N HIS A 193 -22.84 6.71 21.47
CA HIS A 193 -21.90 5.62 21.26
C HIS A 193 -20.70 5.76 22.19
N HIS A 194 -20.20 4.62 22.64
CA HIS A 194 -19.03 4.47 23.47
C HIS A 194 -18.15 3.37 22.88
N LEU A 195 -16.85 3.60 22.86
CA LEU A 195 -15.88 2.62 22.41
C LEU A 195 -15.30 1.91 23.63
N ILE A 196 -15.28 0.58 23.61
CA ILE A 196 -14.64 -0.27 24.63
C ILE A 196 -13.52 -1.07 23.97
N SER A 197 -12.49 -1.43 24.72
CA SER A 197 -11.37 -2.22 24.22
C SER A 197 -10.99 -3.35 25.18
N HIS A 198 -10.67 -4.52 24.64
CA HIS A 198 -10.06 -5.62 25.40
C HIS A 198 -9.03 -6.37 24.56
N LEU A 199 -8.10 -7.03 25.23
CA LEU A 199 -7.11 -7.90 24.59
C LEU A 199 -7.79 -9.19 24.11
N PHE A 200 -7.45 -9.67 22.93
CA PHE A 200 -7.92 -10.94 22.40
C PHE A 200 -7.73 -12.04 23.44
N SER A 201 -8.83 -12.67 23.83
CA SER A 201 -8.81 -13.71 24.85
C SER A 201 -10.00 -14.64 24.74
N ARG A 202 -9.79 -15.90 25.13
CA ARG A 202 -10.90 -16.82 25.39
C ARG A 202 -11.54 -16.48 26.73
N PRO A 203 -12.84 -16.72 26.91
CA PRO A 203 -13.44 -16.63 28.23
C PRO A 203 -12.78 -17.71 29.09
N SER A 204 -12.17 -17.32 30.21
CA SER A 204 -11.79 -18.31 31.22
C SER A 204 -13.06 -19.03 31.65
N GLN A 205 -13.14 -20.35 31.45
CA GLN A 205 -14.26 -21.17 31.90
C GLN A 205 -14.41 -21.03 33.42
N SER A 206 -15.24 -20.08 33.83
CA SER A 206 -15.58 -19.80 35.22
C SER A 206 -16.84 -20.59 35.54
N LEU A 207 -16.75 -21.40 36.59
CA LEU A 207 -17.79 -22.28 37.17
C LEU A 207 -17.81 -23.74 36.67
N SER A 208 -16.69 -24.45 36.83
CA SER A 208 -16.74 -25.89 37.13
C SER A 208 -16.26 -26.13 38.55
N LEU A 209 -17.09 -26.82 39.35
CA LEU A 209 -16.82 -27.24 40.74
C LEU A 209 -15.65 -28.26 40.87
N SER A 210 -14.91 -28.54 39.79
CA SER A 210 -13.79 -29.50 39.77
C SER A 210 -12.48 -28.98 40.38
N ARG A 211 -12.44 -27.77 40.96
CA ARG A 211 -11.22 -27.19 41.59
C ARG A 211 -10.91 -27.73 43.00
N LEU A 212 -11.31 -28.96 43.32
CA LEU A 212 -10.81 -29.68 44.49
C LEU A 212 -9.55 -30.53 44.19
N LEU A 213 -8.97 -30.39 43.01
CA LEU A 213 -7.66 -30.96 42.69
C LEU A 213 -6.65 -29.82 42.47
N PRO A 214 -5.51 -29.80 43.18
CA PRO A 214 -4.44 -28.86 42.90
C PRO A 214 -3.77 -29.28 41.58
N SER A 215 -4.35 -28.84 40.47
CA SER A 215 -3.74 -28.94 39.16
C SER A 215 -2.61 -27.93 39.06
N LEU A 216 -1.39 -28.42 39.18
CA LEU A 216 -0.12 -27.78 38.83
C LEU A 216 0.01 -27.50 37.31
N PHE A 217 -1.09 -27.45 36.55
CA PHE A 217 -1.11 -27.34 35.09
C PHE A 217 -2.15 -26.35 34.57
N SER A 218 -2.22 -25.16 35.17
CA SER A 218 -2.83 -23.98 34.55
C SER A 218 -1.81 -22.85 34.53
N SER A 219 -0.67 -23.09 33.87
CA SER A 219 -0.02 -22.00 33.16
C SER A 219 -0.95 -21.67 32.00
N GLY A 220 -1.54 -20.47 32.04
CA GLY A 220 -1.87 -19.77 30.81
C GLY A 220 -0.58 -19.67 30.02
N SER A 221 -0.35 -20.67 29.17
CA SER A 221 0.76 -20.69 28.26
C SER A 221 0.38 -19.71 27.16
N THR A 222 0.73 -18.44 27.37
CA THR A 222 1.40 -17.76 26.26
C THR A 222 2.49 -18.73 25.81
N PRO A 223 2.51 -19.19 24.55
CA PRO A 223 3.62 -20.01 24.10
C PRO A 223 4.88 -19.21 24.38
N HIS A 224 5.72 -19.73 25.28
CA HIS A 224 7.09 -19.29 25.46
C HIS A 224 7.84 -19.69 24.18
N ILE A 225 7.59 -18.96 23.10
CA ILE A 225 8.48 -18.91 21.95
C ILE A 225 9.76 -18.26 22.45
N ALA A 226 10.89 -18.87 22.11
CA ALA A 226 12.23 -18.49 22.55
C ALA A 226 12.42 -16.97 22.60
N ALA A 227 12.96 -16.48 23.71
CA ALA A 227 13.39 -15.10 23.86
C ALA A 227 14.35 -14.76 22.71
N GLY A 228 13.94 -13.84 21.82
CA GLY A 228 14.76 -13.38 20.71
C GLY A 228 14.08 -13.30 19.34
N LEU A 229 12.90 -13.89 19.16
CA LEU A 229 12.12 -13.71 17.92
C LEU A 229 11.26 -12.45 18.02
N SER A 230 11.33 -11.59 16.98
CA SER A 230 10.39 -10.49 16.77
C SER A 230 8.95 -11.04 16.83
N ARG A 231 8.00 -10.17 17.18
CA ARG A 231 6.56 -10.47 17.18
C ARG A 231 5.79 -9.34 16.51
N ASN A 232 6.42 -8.65 15.56
CA ASN A 232 5.85 -7.46 14.97
C ASN A 232 4.67 -7.85 14.09
N VAL A 233 3.48 -7.34 14.40
CA VAL A 233 2.32 -7.53 13.53
C VAL A 233 2.42 -6.53 12.39
N ASN A 234 2.81 -7.03 11.21
CA ASN A 234 2.99 -6.22 10.01
C ASN A 234 1.64 -5.82 9.41
N ALA A 235 0.67 -6.75 9.43
CA ALA A 235 -0.63 -6.59 8.80
C ALA A 235 -1.74 -7.42 9.44
N LEU A 236 -2.98 -6.95 9.27
CA LEU A 236 -4.21 -7.61 9.67
C LEU A 236 -5.20 -7.64 8.51
N THR A 237 -5.91 -8.75 8.35
CA THR A 237 -7.00 -8.86 7.39
C THR A 237 -8.10 -9.77 7.92
N PHE A 238 -9.27 -9.75 7.28
CA PHE A 238 -10.46 -10.46 7.73
C PHE A 238 -10.94 -11.44 6.68
N GLY A 239 -11.17 -12.69 7.09
CA GLY A 239 -11.70 -13.73 6.23
C GLY A 239 -13.22 -13.71 6.17
N ALA A 240 -13.77 -14.75 5.54
CA ALA A 240 -15.20 -14.93 5.45
C ALA A 240 -15.84 -15.04 6.84
N LYS A 241 -17.07 -14.54 6.96
CA LYS A 241 -17.89 -14.77 8.15
C LYS A 241 -18.36 -16.22 8.13
N MET A 242 -18.04 -16.96 9.19
CA MET A 242 -18.45 -18.35 9.34
C MET A 242 -19.98 -18.45 9.49
N PRO A 243 -20.60 -19.59 9.12
CA PRO A 243 -22.04 -19.81 9.30
C PRO A 243 -22.50 -19.66 10.76
N THR A 244 -21.61 -19.90 11.72
CA THR A 244 -21.82 -19.71 13.17
C THR A 244 -21.89 -18.24 13.59
N GLY A 245 -21.57 -17.30 12.69
CA GLY A 245 -21.49 -15.87 12.96
C GLY A 245 -20.13 -15.39 13.43
N GLU A 246 -19.20 -16.32 13.71
CA GLU A 246 -17.79 -16.03 13.97
C GLU A 246 -17.11 -15.41 12.75
N LYS A 247 -16.11 -14.57 13.00
CA LYS A 247 -15.34 -13.93 11.94
C LYS A 247 -13.88 -14.34 12.04
N GLU A 248 -13.33 -14.75 10.90
CA GLU A 248 -11.92 -15.09 10.81
C GLU A 248 -11.07 -13.83 10.76
N VAL A 249 -10.02 -13.78 11.58
CA VAL A 249 -9.03 -12.70 11.60
C VAL A 249 -7.68 -13.32 11.30
N TRP A 250 -6.98 -12.76 10.31
CA TRP A 250 -5.63 -13.17 9.95
C TRP A 250 -4.64 -12.09 10.32
N ALA A 251 -3.56 -12.49 10.97
CA ALA A 251 -2.47 -11.61 11.36
C ALA A 251 -1.15 -12.11 10.77
N LEU A 252 -0.43 -11.20 10.12
CA LEU A 252 0.93 -11.43 9.64
C LEU A 252 1.92 -10.95 10.70
N VAL A 253 2.58 -11.90 11.37
CA VAL A 253 3.50 -11.65 12.50
C VAL A 253 4.92 -12.00 12.08
N ASP A 254 5.65 -10.99 11.64
CA ASP A 254 6.92 -11.12 10.92
C ASP A 254 6.80 -12.04 9.70
N THR A 255 7.25 -13.29 9.79
CA THR A 255 7.15 -14.31 8.73
C THR A 255 6.05 -15.35 8.97
N ARG A 256 5.29 -15.22 10.08
CA ARG A 256 4.26 -16.16 10.48
C ARG A 256 2.87 -15.65 10.13
N LEU A 257 2.00 -16.58 9.76
CA LEU A 257 0.58 -16.33 9.63
C LEU A 257 -0.15 -16.92 10.83
N GLN A 258 -0.94 -16.08 11.50
CA GLN A 258 -1.84 -16.48 12.57
C GLN A 258 -3.28 -16.36 12.10
N ARG A 259 -4.08 -17.37 12.41
CA ARG A 259 -5.53 -17.36 12.20
C ARG A 259 -6.24 -17.36 13.54
N TRP A 260 -7.13 -16.40 13.73
CA TRP A 260 -7.98 -16.27 14.91
C TRP A 260 -9.45 -16.40 14.53
N SER A 261 -10.26 -17.00 15.39
CA SER A 261 -11.71 -16.84 15.38
C SER A 261 -12.11 -15.73 16.34
N MET A 262 -12.86 -14.76 15.84
CA MET A 262 -13.47 -13.69 16.63
C MET A 262 -14.98 -13.92 16.72
N SER A 263 -15.44 -14.28 17.92
CA SER A 263 -16.84 -14.57 18.18
C SER A 263 -17.68 -13.30 18.35
N PRO A 264 -18.94 -13.28 17.88
CA PRO A 264 -19.88 -12.20 18.19
C PRO A 264 -20.15 -12.07 19.71
N GLU A 265 -19.93 -13.14 20.48
CA GLU A 265 -20.14 -13.17 21.94
C GLU A 265 -19.03 -12.44 22.74
N GLY A 266 -18.02 -11.90 22.06
CA GLY A 266 -16.99 -11.06 22.68
C GLY A 266 -15.71 -11.79 23.06
N TRP A 267 -15.48 -13.02 22.56
CA TRP A 267 -14.26 -13.77 22.78
C TRP A 267 -13.52 -14.11 21.51
N GLU A 268 -12.23 -14.41 21.64
CA GLU A 268 -11.32 -14.68 20.54
C GLU A 268 -10.45 -15.90 20.82
N GLU A 269 -10.16 -16.69 19.78
CA GLU A 269 -9.36 -17.91 19.86
C GLU A 269 -8.33 -17.99 18.73
N LEU A 270 -7.06 -18.22 19.06
CA LEU A 270 -6.03 -18.58 18.07
C LEU A 270 -6.29 -20.02 17.61
N LEU A 271 -6.58 -20.18 16.32
CA LEU A 271 -6.84 -21.47 15.69
C LEU A 271 -5.59 -22.07 15.05
N LEU A 272 -4.71 -21.23 14.52
CA LEU A 272 -3.52 -21.66 13.77
C LEU A 272 -2.41 -20.62 13.88
N GLU A 273 -1.18 -21.10 13.96
CA GLU A 273 0.03 -20.31 13.74
C GLU A 273 1.02 -21.15 12.91
N GLY A 274 1.59 -20.57 11.85
CA GLY A 274 2.61 -21.24 11.04
C GLY A 274 3.58 -20.26 10.39
N ASP A 275 4.86 -20.60 10.41
CA ASP A 275 5.90 -19.87 9.67
C ASP A 275 5.86 -20.25 8.19
N VAL A 276 5.80 -19.25 7.31
CA VAL A 276 5.75 -19.44 5.86
C VAL A 276 7.02 -19.00 5.15
N SER A 277 8.04 -18.55 5.88
CA SER A 277 9.32 -18.04 5.36
C SER A 277 10.00 -19.00 4.37
N ALA A 278 10.25 -20.25 4.78
CA ALA A 278 10.98 -21.24 3.99
C ALA A 278 10.23 -21.61 2.70
N MET A 279 8.91 -21.76 2.79
CA MET A 279 8.07 -22.09 1.64
C MET A 279 8.01 -20.93 0.63
N LEU A 280 7.88 -19.70 1.12
CA LEU A 280 7.89 -18.51 0.28
C LEU A 280 9.26 -18.30 -0.37
N SER A 281 10.36 -18.45 0.37
CA SER A 281 11.73 -18.34 -0.16
C SER A 281 11.97 -19.35 -1.30
N SER A 282 11.58 -20.61 -1.07
CA SER A 282 11.66 -21.66 -2.10
C SER A 282 10.81 -21.33 -3.33
N ALA A 283 9.59 -20.81 -3.14
CA ALA A 283 8.71 -20.44 -4.25
C ALA A 283 9.23 -19.23 -5.05
N ILE A 284 9.78 -18.22 -4.37
CA ILE A 284 10.41 -17.05 -4.99
C ILE A 284 11.61 -17.48 -5.83
N ARG A 285 12.49 -18.34 -5.29
CA ARG A 285 13.65 -18.86 -6.05
C ARG A 285 13.21 -19.68 -7.25
N LYS A 286 12.19 -20.52 -7.10
CA LYS A 286 11.64 -21.30 -8.22
C LYS A 286 11.10 -20.39 -9.34
N THR A 287 10.50 -19.26 -8.98
CA THR A 287 9.90 -18.34 -9.96
C THR A 287 10.91 -17.38 -10.59
N PHE A 288 11.89 -16.88 -9.82
CA PHE A 288 12.80 -15.82 -10.28
C PHE A 288 14.26 -16.27 -10.49
N GLY A 289 14.59 -17.53 -10.18
CA GLY A 289 15.88 -18.16 -10.47
C GLY A 289 17.07 -17.43 -9.84
N ALA A 290 18.11 -17.20 -10.65
CA ALA A 290 19.41 -16.65 -10.24
C ALA A 290 19.37 -15.23 -9.64
N ARG A 291 18.21 -14.55 -9.66
CA ARG A 291 18.03 -13.21 -9.06
C ARG A 291 17.89 -13.26 -7.53
N VAL A 292 17.81 -14.45 -6.96
CA VAL A 292 17.49 -14.74 -5.57
C VAL A 292 18.58 -15.64 -5.02
N ASP A 293 19.06 -15.35 -3.81
CA ASP A 293 20.11 -16.13 -3.19
C ASP A 293 19.77 -17.62 -3.10
N ASP A 294 20.77 -18.47 -3.33
CA ASP A 294 20.68 -19.93 -3.28
C ASP A 294 20.63 -20.46 -1.83
N ASP A 295 21.00 -19.65 -0.85
CA ASP A 295 20.82 -19.94 0.57
C ASP A 295 19.56 -19.25 1.12
N ASP A 296 18.58 -20.04 1.57
CA ASP A 296 17.32 -19.52 2.16
C ASP A 296 17.58 -18.59 3.36
N LYS A 297 18.71 -18.74 4.05
CA LYS A 297 19.09 -17.89 5.18
C LYS A 297 19.64 -16.53 4.76
N GLN A 298 19.99 -16.38 3.49
CA GLN A 298 20.53 -15.15 2.89
C GLN A 298 19.49 -14.42 2.05
N VAL A 299 18.37 -15.07 1.70
CA VAL A 299 17.20 -14.40 1.17
C VAL A 299 16.65 -13.48 2.28
N ASP A 300 16.98 -12.20 2.19
CA ASP A 300 16.49 -11.12 3.08
C ASP A 300 14.98 -10.91 2.89
N LEU A 301 14.18 -11.90 3.28
CA LEU A 301 12.74 -11.96 3.06
C LEU A 301 12.00 -11.19 4.15
N GLU A 302 11.22 -10.19 3.73
CA GLU A 302 10.28 -9.48 4.59
C GLU A 302 8.86 -9.66 4.06
N LEU A 303 7.92 -10.03 4.94
CA LEU A 303 6.50 -10.08 4.61
C LEU A 303 5.84 -8.78 5.10
N LEU A 304 5.28 -8.02 4.18
CA LEU A 304 4.91 -6.63 4.41
C LEU A 304 3.41 -6.45 4.65
N ASP A 305 2.57 -7.17 3.91
CA ASP A 305 1.12 -7.02 4.00
C ASP A 305 0.38 -8.30 3.61
N VAL A 306 -0.88 -8.41 4.04
CA VAL A 306 -1.73 -9.57 3.75
C VAL A 306 -3.18 -9.16 3.45
N ALA A 307 -3.78 -9.82 2.47
CA ALA A 307 -5.19 -9.69 2.11
C ALA A 307 -5.80 -11.07 1.87
N ILE A 308 -7.14 -11.14 1.86
CA ILE A 308 -7.88 -12.36 1.56
C ILE A 308 -8.65 -12.17 0.27
N ASP A 309 -8.30 -12.99 -0.70
CA ASP A 309 -8.95 -13.11 -1.99
C ASP A 309 -9.74 -14.42 -2.01
N ASP A 310 -11.06 -14.32 -1.89
CA ASP A 310 -11.97 -15.44 -1.61
C ASP A 310 -11.58 -16.24 -0.36
N ASP A 311 -10.95 -17.40 -0.54
CA ASP A 311 -10.48 -18.32 0.48
C ASP A 311 -8.94 -18.43 0.52
N LYS A 312 -8.23 -17.61 -0.26
CA LYS A 312 -6.78 -17.61 -0.39
C LYS A 312 -6.19 -16.38 0.25
N LEU A 313 -4.98 -16.53 0.77
CA LEU A 313 -4.19 -15.42 1.28
C LEU A 313 -3.32 -14.87 0.17
N VAL A 314 -3.33 -13.55 0.01
CA VAL A 314 -2.38 -12.80 -0.81
C VAL A 314 -1.39 -12.14 0.14
N VAL A 315 -0.12 -12.48 0.03
CA VAL A 315 0.95 -11.89 0.84
C VAL A 315 1.84 -11.04 -0.05
N LEU A 316 1.99 -9.76 0.31
CA LEU A 316 3.02 -8.89 -0.25
C LEU A 316 4.32 -9.16 0.49
N LEU A 317 5.37 -9.43 -0.28
CA LEU A 317 6.71 -9.67 0.25
C LEU A 317 7.74 -8.85 -0.49
N SER A 318 8.87 -8.62 0.18
CA SER A 318 10.06 -8.04 -0.43
C SER A 318 11.30 -8.86 -0.11
N TYR A 319 12.28 -8.80 -1.02
CA TYR A 319 13.57 -9.48 -0.86
C TYR A 319 14.71 -8.69 -1.50
N ALA A 320 15.93 -8.91 -1.01
CA ALA A 320 17.15 -8.41 -1.62
C ALA A 320 17.41 -9.10 -2.96
N GLY A 321 17.48 -8.33 -4.06
CA GLY A 321 17.96 -8.89 -5.33
C GLY A 321 19.47 -9.10 -5.30
N ILE A 322 19.95 -10.21 -5.87
CA ILE A 322 21.39 -10.34 -6.15
C ILE A 322 21.77 -9.35 -7.25
N GLU A 323 22.75 -8.48 -6.98
CA GLU A 323 23.38 -7.67 -8.02
C GLU A 323 24.32 -8.55 -8.86
N ASP A 324 24.17 -8.52 -10.17
CA ASP A 324 25.20 -9.04 -11.06
C ASP A 324 26.47 -8.21 -10.81
N SER A 325 27.55 -8.88 -10.39
CA SER A 325 28.90 -8.32 -10.15
C SER A 325 29.52 -7.51 -11.32
N SER A 326 28.79 -7.31 -12.42
CA SER A 326 29.13 -6.47 -13.57
C SER A 326 28.62 -5.03 -13.47
N SER A 327 27.76 -4.66 -12.50
CA SER A 327 27.34 -3.27 -12.30
C SER A 327 28.45 -2.47 -11.62
N MET A 328 29.20 -1.69 -12.40
CA MET A 328 30.11 -0.66 -11.86
C MET A 328 29.35 0.53 -11.27
N ALA A 329 28.45 0.29 -10.31
CA ALA A 329 27.89 1.32 -9.47
C ALA A 329 28.92 1.65 -8.37
N LEU A 330 29.54 2.82 -8.46
CA LEU A 330 30.54 3.33 -7.52
C LEU A 330 29.99 3.65 -6.11
N ASP A 331 28.71 3.36 -5.84
CA ASP A 331 28.04 3.65 -4.57
C ASP A 331 27.65 2.34 -3.85
N GLY A 332 28.63 1.67 -3.26
CA GLY A 332 28.50 0.33 -2.66
C GLY A 332 27.71 0.23 -1.34
N THR A 333 26.50 0.79 -1.22
CA THR A 333 25.75 0.69 0.07
C THR A 333 24.20 0.61 0.03
N ALA A 334 23.49 0.27 -1.05
CA ALA A 334 22.08 -0.13 -0.86
C ALA A 334 21.62 -1.33 -1.64
N VAL A 335 21.02 -2.21 -0.86
CA VAL A 335 20.25 -3.36 -1.29
C VAL A 335 19.01 -2.88 -2.06
N ARG A 336 18.95 -3.18 -3.35
CA ARG A 336 17.74 -3.05 -4.16
C ARG A 336 16.69 -4.04 -3.65
N ARG A 337 15.58 -3.53 -3.10
CA ARG A 337 14.45 -4.39 -2.68
C ARG A 337 13.52 -4.64 -3.85
N ILE A 338 13.24 -5.92 -4.12
CA ILE A 338 12.31 -6.39 -5.13
C ILE A 338 11.03 -6.83 -4.42
N TYR A 339 9.86 -6.59 -5.03
CA TYR A 339 8.56 -6.90 -4.45
C TYR A 339 7.84 -8.00 -5.24
N ALA A 340 7.12 -8.85 -4.53
CA ALA A 340 6.29 -9.89 -5.14
C ALA A 340 4.99 -10.12 -4.35
N LEU A 341 4.00 -10.66 -5.05
CA LEU A 341 2.74 -11.14 -4.48
C LEU A 341 2.74 -12.66 -4.51
N ALA A 342 2.60 -13.29 -3.35
CA ALA A 342 2.41 -14.72 -3.22
C ALA A 342 0.95 -15.03 -2.90
N HIS A 343 0.33 -15.94 -3.66
CA HIS A 343 -0.98 -16.49 -3.32
C HIS A 343 -0.79 -17.81 -2.58
N LEU A 344 -1.41 -17.93 -1.41
CA LEU A 344 -1.34 -19.11 -0.57
C LEU A 344 -2.75 -19.68 -0.42
N SER A 345 -2.88 -20.98 -0.66
CA SER A 345 -4.02 -21.75 -0.17
C SER A 345 -3.70 -22.30 1.21
N PHE A 346 -4.73 -22.50 2.00
CA PHE A 346 -4.62 -23.14 3.30
C PHE A 346 -5.63 -24.29 3.39
N TRP A 347 -5.14 -25.51 3.64
CA TRP A 347 -5.99 -26.69 3.80
C TRP A 347 -5.38 -27.67 4.80
N ASN A 348 -6.20 -28.22 5.70
CA ASN A 348 -5.77 -29.14 6.76
C ASN A 348 -4.54 -28.67 7.55
N ASP A 349 -4.56 -27.41 8.01
CA ASP A 349 -3.48 -26.83 8.80
C ASP A 349 -2.13 -26.71 8.08
N ILE A 350 -2.13 -26.80 6.74
CA ILE A 350 -0.95 -26.69 5.90
C ILE A 350 -1.14 -25.55 4.89
N PHE A 351 -0.16 -24.64 4.85
CA PHE A 351 -0.05 -23.64 3.81
C PHE A 351 0.53 -24.24 2.53
N LYS A 352 0.12 -23.73 1.38
CA LYS A 352 0.71 -24.06 0.08
C LYS A 352 0.72 -22.83 -0.80
N VAL A 353 1.91 -22.50 -1.33
CA VAL A 353 2.05 -21.45 -2.34
C VAL A 353 1.46 -21.93 -3.66
N LEU A 354 0.49 -21.20 -4.19
CA LEU A 354 -0.16 -21.44 -5.47
C LEU A 354 0.62 -20.75 -6.59
N THR A 355 0.87 -19.45 -6.43
CA THR A 355 1.55 -18.60 -7.42
C THR A 355 2.40 -17.55 -6.71
N VAL A 356 3.46 -17.12 -7.39
CA VAL A 356 4.26 -15.95 -7.03
C VAL A 356 4.37 -15.09 -8.28
N ARG A 357 4.08 -13.80 -8.17
CA ARG A 357 4.18 -12.84 -9.27
C ARG A 357 4.99 -11.63 -8.81
N SER A 358 5.86 -11.10 -9.66
CA SER A 358 6.59 -9.87 -9.29
C SER A 358 5.67 -8.66 -9.40
N VAL A 359 5.83 -7.73 -8.46
CA VAL A 359 5.20 -6.41 -8.53
C VAL A 359 6.08 -5.53 -9.43
N PRO A 360 5.52 -4.72 -10.35
CA PRO A 360 6.29 -3.85 -11.24
C PRO A 360 6.83 -2.62 -10.50
N TYR A 361 7.54 -2.84 -9.38
CA TYR A 361 8.14 -1.82 -8.55
C TYR A 361 9.38 -2.37 -7.84
N GLN A 362 10.37 -1.52 -7.66
CA GLN A 362 11.60 -1.84 -6.94
C GLN A 362 12.07 -0.60 -6.19
N SER A 363 12.49 -0.77 -4.95
CA SER A 363 13.04 0.33 -4.18
C SER A 363 14.51 0.51 -4.47
N THR A 364 14.88 1.76 -4.75
CA THR A 364 16.26 2.22 -4.90
C THR A 364 16.49 3.41 -3.98
N PHE A 365 17.72 3.90 -3.86
CA PHE A 365 18.03 5.12 -3.10
C PHE A 365 17.17 6.33 -3.50
N SER A 366 16.62 6.38 -4.72
CA SER A 366 15.79 7.48 -5.20
C SER A 366 14.28 7.30 -4.94
N SER A 367 13.83 6.22 -4.31
CA SER A 367 12.40 5.91 -4.07
C SER A 367 11.71 6.84 -3.06
N GLY A 368 12.32 7.96 -2.71
CA GLY A 368 11.71 9.00 -1.88
C GLY A 368 11.66 8.63 -0.39
N ALA A 369 10.70 9.23 0.31
CA ALA A 369 10.54 9.04 1.74
C ALA A 369 9.99 7.65 2.07
N PRO A 370 10.47 6.99 3.14
CA PRO A 370 10.05 5.64 3.48
C PRO A 370 8.56 5.59 3.79
N MET A 371 7.85 4.69 3.10
CA MET A 371 6.45 4.36 3.34
C MET A 371 6.30 2.84 3.38
N HIS A 372 5.53 2.33 4.34
CA HIS A 372 5.22 0.91 4.41
C HIS A 372 4.27 0.51 3.26
N PRO A 373 4.67 -0.40 2.35
CA PRO A 373 3.82 -0.78 1.23
C PRO A 373 2.58 -1.53 1.69
N ARG A 374 1.43 -1.22 1.08
CA ARG A 374 0.13 -1.83 1.43
C ARG A 374 -0.56 -2.37 0.20
N ILE A 375 -1.29 -3.48 0.36
CA ILE A 375 -2.12 -4.07 -0.68
C ILE A 375 -3.60 -3.82 -0.43
N GLN A 376 -4.33 -3.65 -1.52
CA GLN A 376 -5.78 -3.59 -1.50
C GLN A 376 -6.32 -4.34 -2.73
N LEU A 377 -7.28 -5.23 -2.48
CA LEU A 377 -8.01 -5.91 -3.54
C LEU A 377 -8.95 -4.92 -4.23
N VAL A 378 -9.00 -5.00 -5.56
CA VAL A 378 -9.79 -4.11 -6.41
C VAL A 378 -10.59 -4.97 -7.38
N LEU A 379 -11.83 -4.57 -7.67
CA LEU A 379 -12.74 -5.27 -8.60
C LEU A 379 -12.94 -6.73 -8.19
N ASP A 380 -13.44 -6.94 -6.97
CA ASP A 380 -13.66 -8.28 -6.39
C ASP A 380 -12.43 -9.21 -6.48
N GLY A 381 -11.23 -8.65 -6.30
CA GLY A 381 -9.98 -9.41 -6.29
C GLY A 381 -9.40 -9.72 -7.67
N ALA A 382 -10.03 -9.28 -8.77
CA ALA A 382 -9.47 -9.42 -10.12
C ALA A 382 -8.11 -8.70 -10.25
N LEU A 383 -7.93 -7.60 -9.52
CA LEU A 383 -6.69 -6.85 -9.43
C LEU A 383 -6.27 -6.66 -7.97
N ILE A 384 -4.96 -6.61 -7.76
CA ILE A 384 -4.33 -6.27 -6.49
C ILE A 384 -3.58 -4.96 -6.73
N SER A 385 -3.97 -3.91 -6.01
CA SER A 385 -3.22 -2.67 -5.97
C SER A 385 -2.16 -2.74 -4.86
N VAL A 386 -0.97 -2.22 -5.14
CA VAL A 386 0.12 -2.08 -4.18
C VAL A 386 0.48 -0.60 -4.08
N GLN A 387 0.27 -0.01 -2.91
CA GLN A 387 0.60 1.37 -2.60
C GLN A 387 2.08 1.48 -2.23
N PHE A 388 2.79 2.35 -2.94
CA PHE A 388 4.11 2.85 -2.56
C PHE A 388 4.05 4.38 -2.34
N GLY A 389 5.09 4.94 -1.74
CA GLY A 389 5.16 6.37 -1.48
C GLY A 389 5.11 7.23 -2.75
N ASP A 390 5.69 6.75 -3.84
CA ASP A 390 5.87 7.46 -5.12
C ASP A 390 5.15 6.81 -6.30
N ALA A 391 4.51 5.66 -6.09
CA ALA A 391 3.81 4.94 -7.15
C ALA A 391 2.65 4.08 -6.62
N VAL A 392 1.76 3.68 -7.52
CA VAL A 392 0.78 2.62 -7.29
C VAL A 392 0.99 1.56 -8.36
N ALA A 393 1.24 0.32 -7.95
CA ALA A 393 1.31 -0.81 -8.86
C ALA A 393 -0.04 -1.55 -8.90
N LEU A 394 -0.43 -2.05 -10.06
CA LEU A 394 -1.61 -2.89 -10.25
C LEU A 394 -1.16 -4.23 -10.83
N CYS A 395 -1.56 -5.31 -10.19
CA CYS A 395 -1.24 -6.67 -10.63
C CYS A 395 -2.54 -7.45 -10.81
N ALA A 396 -2.75 -8.06 -11.97
CA ALA A 396 -3.87 -8.97 -12.16
C ALA A 396 -3.63 -10.31 -11.48
N ARG A 397 -4.72 -10.92 -10.99
CA ARG A 397 -4.69 -12.21 -10.31
C ARG A 397 -4.35 -13.36 -11.27
N ASP A 398 -5.14 -13.47 -12.34
CA ASP A 398 -5.19 -14.67 -13.18
C ASP A 398 -4.32 -14.55 -14.44
N VAL A 399 -4.12 -13.33 -14.94
CA VAL A 399 -3.34 -13.03 -16.15
C VAL A 399 -2.05 -12.29 -15.82
N ASP A 400 -1.12 -12.20 -16.76
CA ASP A 400 0.16 -11.51 -16.55
C ASP A 400 0.10 -10.00 -16.81
N TYR A 401 -1.05 -9.38 -16.58
CA TYR A 401 -1.20 -7.94 -16.66
C TYR A 401 -0.64 -7.27 -15.40
N ARG A 402 0.26 -6.31 -15.62
CA ARG A 402 0.89 -5.52 -14.55
C ARG A 402 1.11 -4.10 -15.05
N GLU A 403 0.79 -3.12 -14.20
CA GLU A 403 0.87 -1.71 -14.55
C GLU A 403 1.44 -0.92 -13.37
N ARG A 404 2.20 0.15 -13.65
CA ARG A 404 2.76 1.04 -12.62
C ARG A 404 2.37 2.48 -12.89
N LEU A 405 1.60 3.04 -11.98
CA LEU A 405 1.25 4.47 -11.94
C LEU A 405 2.29 5.22 -11.10
N GLU A 406 3.31 5.76 -11.76
CA GLU A 406 4.38 6.53 -11.11
C GLU A 406 4.04 8.02 -11.02
N LEU A 407 4.27 8.61 -9.85
CA LEU A 407 4.10 10.04 -9.64
C LEU A 407 5.30 10.81 -10.22
N LYS A 408 5.03 11.73 -11.15
CA LYS A 408 6.11 12.47 -11.85
C LYS A 408 6.87 13.45 -10.97
N SER A 409 6.25 13.96 -9.92
CA SER A 409 6.89 14.95 -9.04
C SER A 409 7.59 14.25 -7.88
N ALA A 410 8.88 14.54 -7.69
CA ALA A 410 9.64 14.05 -6.55
C ALA A 410 9.10 14.53 -5.19
N THR A 411 8.21 15.54 -5.19
CA THR A 411 7.54 16.07 -3.98
C THR A 411 6.11 15.58 -3.82
N ASP A 412 5.55 14.84 -4.79
CA ASP A 412 4.22 14.26 -4.65
C ASP A 412 4.33 12.86 -4.03
N ARG A 413 3.31 12.46 -3.26
CA ARG A 413 3.29 11.19 -2.55
C ARG A 413 1.91 10.57 -2.59
N THR A 414 1.83 9.25 -2.70
CA THR A 414 0.58 8.53 -2.48
C THR A 414 0.27 8.53 -0.99
N LEU A 415 -0.88 9.04 -0.60
CA LEU A 415 -1.30 9.11 0.82
C LEU A 415 -2.35 8.06 1.15
N GLY A 416 -3.11 7.57 0.17
CA GLY A 416 -4.09 6.50 0.37
C GLY A 416 -4.68 6.00 -0.93
N ILE A 417 -5.29 4.82 -0.88
CA ILE A 417 -6.00 4.19 -1.99
C ILE A 417 -7.39 3.81 -1.50
N GLY A 418 -8.42 4.07 -2.31
CA GLY A 418 -9.79 3.67 -2.04
C GLY A 418 -10.33 2.82 -3.18
N ALA A 419 -10.54 1.54 -2.93
CA ALA A 419 -11.25 0.66 -3.84
C ALA A 419 -12.73 0.57 -3.45
N SER A 420 -13.63 0.72 -4.43
CA SER A 420 -15.01 0.26 -4.27
C SER A 420 -15.03 -1.26 -4.41
N GLN A 421 -15.86 -1.95 -3.63
CA GLN A 421 -16.05 -3.40 -3.81
C GLN A 421 -16.81 -3.68 -5.12
N ASP A 422 -17.79 -2.85 -5.45
CA ASP A 422 -18.43 -2.88 -6.77
C ASP A 422 -17.45 -2.52 -7.90
N ASP A 423 -17.87 -2.72 -9.16
CA ASP A 423 -17.20 -2.37 -10.44
C ASP A 423 -16.92 -0.85 -10.63
N GLY A 424 -16.82 -0.12 -9.53
CA GLY A 424 -16.51 1.28 -9.41
C GLY A 424 -15.01 1.57 -9.57
N PRO A 425 -14.67 2.86 -9.69
CA PRO A 425 -13.28 3.27 -9.90
C PRO A 425 -12.42 3.02 -8.66
N LEU A 426 -11.14 2.76 -8.91
CA LEU A 426 -10.09 2.89 -7.90
C LEU A 426 -9.76 4.37 -7.73
N LEU A 427 -9.74 4.86 -6.49
CA LEU A 427 -9.36 6.22 -6.15
C LEU A 427 -7.94 6.22 -5.59
N VAL A 428 -7.11 7.14 -6.06
CA VAL A 428 -5.73 7.33 -5.56
C VAL A 428 -5.62 8.75 -5.00
N LEU A 429 -5.35 8.86 -3.70
CA LEU A 429 -5.11 10.12 -3.02
C LEU A 429 -3.61 10.42 -3.04
N THR A 430 -3.22 11.56 -3.61
CA THR A 430 -1.86 12.06 -3.55
C THR A 430 -1.76 13.34 -2.73
N ALA A 431 -0.53 13.79 -2.46
CA ALA A 431 -0.29 15.05 -1.78
C ALA A 431 -0.75 16.28 -2.58
N ALA A 432 -0.93 16.14 -3.91
CA ALA A 432 -1.40 17.19 -4.78
C ALA A 432 -2.91 17.13 -5.09
N THR A 433 -3.46 15.93 -5.29
CA THR A 433 -4.82 15.76 -5.83
C THR A 433 -5.39 14.37 -5.55
N MET A 434 -6.68 14.16 -5.80
CA MET A 434 -7.26 12.83 -5.96
C MET A 434 -7.38 12.47 -7.44
N MET A 435 -7.02 11.24 -7.77
CA MET A 435 -7.15 10.66 -9.12
C MET A 435 -8.17 9.53 -9.13
N LYS A 436 -8.84 9.37 -10.27
CA LYS A 436 -9.75 8.27 -10.55
C LYS A 436 -9.07 7.34 -11.56
N VAL A 437 -8.99 6.07 -11.23
CA VAL A 437 -8.46 5.02 -12.08
C VAL A 437 -9.62 4.10 -12.47
N ILE A 438 -9.94 4.07 -13.75
CA ILE A 438 -10.94 3.16 -14.32
C ILE A 438 -10.18 2.05 -15.05
N VAL A 439 -10.49 0.81 -14.71
CA VAL A 439 -9.89 -0.36 -15.35
C VAL A 439 -10.94 -1.06 -16.19
N ASN A 440 -10.56 -1.42 -17.41
CA ASN A 440 -11.34 -2.25 -18.30
C ASN A 440 -10.97 -3.71 -18.06
N VAL A 441 -11.77 -4.39 -17.22
CA VAL A 441 -11.52 -5.78 -16.82
C VAL A 441 -11.48 -6.72 -18.02
N ASP A 442 -12.37 -6.55 -19.00
CA ASP A 442 -12.37 -7.40 -20.21
C ASP A 442 -11.04 -7.30 -20.96
N LYS A 443 -10.47 -6.10 -21.07
CA LYS A 443 -9.17 -5.87 -21.73
C LYS A 443 -7.99 -6.35 -20.90
N VAL A 444 -8.12 -6.35 -19.57
CA VAL A 444 -7.15 -6.96 -18.67
C VAL A 444 -7.19 -8.48 -18.81
N LEU A 445 -8.37 -9.11 -18.76
CA LEU A 445 -8.51 -10.56 -18.88
C LEU A 445 -8.14 -11.08 -20.27
N ALA A 446 -8.35 -10.28 -21.32
CA ALA A 446 -7.87 -10.56 -22.66
C ALA A 446 -6.40 -10.12 -22.89
N TYR A 447 -5.70 -9.67 -21.85
CA TYR A 447 -4.30 -9.29 -21.97
C TYR A 447 -3.45 -10.53 -22.22
N ASP A 448 -2.95 -10.62 -23.45
CA ASP A 448 -1.95 -11.58 -23.85
C ASP A 448 -0.73 -10.79 -24.31
N PHE A 449 0.38 -10.95 -23.60
CA PHE A 449 1.64 -10.31 -23.97
C PHE A 449 2.43 -11.30 -24.82
N ASP A 450 2.30 -11.16 -26.12
CA ASP A 450 3.14 -11.83 -27.10
C ASP A 450 4.06 -10.82 -27.77
N PHE A 451 5.34 -11.19 -27.89
CA PHE A 451 6.23 -10.47 -28.79
C PHE A 451 5.73 -10.64 -30.23
N PRO A 452 5.90 -9.61 -31.09
CA PRO A 452 5.68 -9.79 -32.52
C PRO A 452 6.45 -11.03 -33.02
N PRO A 453 5.91 -11.82 -33.96
CA PRO A 453 6.54 -13.07 -34.41
C PRO A 453 7.95 -12.88 -35.00
N ASP A 454 8.30 -11.64 -35.38
CA ASP A 454 9.60 -11.25 -35.92
C ASP A 454 10.60 -10.74 -34.85
N VAL A 455 10.16 -10.64 -33.60
CA VAL A 455 10.95 -10.16 -32.46
C VAL A 455 11.03 -11.30 -31.46
N ASP A 456 12.04 -12.15 -31.61
CA ASP A 456 12.36 -13.09 -30.54
C ASP A 456 13.15 -12.39 -29.42
N GLU A 457 13.15 -13.03 -28.24
CA GLU A 457 13.81 -12.52 -27.03
C GLU A 457 15.31 -12.27 -27.25
N GLU A 458 15.95 -13.09 -28.10
CA GLU A 458 17.35 -12.97 -28.49
C GLU A 458 17.60 -11.74 -29.36
N SER A 459 16.73 -11.44 -30.32
CA SER A 459 16.78 -10.25 -31.18
C SER A 459 16.55 -8.96 -30.39
N LEU A 460 15.71 -9.00 -29.35
CA LEU A 460 15.47 -7.84 -28.49
C LEU A 460 16.64 -7.56 -27.55
N MET A 461 17.27 -8.61 -27.02
CA MET A 461 18.54 -8.49 -26.28
C MET A 461 19.67 -8.00 -27.18
N GLN A 462 19.80 -8.55 -28.39
CA GLN A 462 20.79 -8.12 -29.36
C GLN A 462 20.56 -6.65 -29.77
N GLY A 463 19.31 -6.24 -29.95
CA GLY A 463 18.95 -4.84 -30.23
C GLY A 463 19.27 -3.91 -29.05
N ALA A 464 19.02 -4.36 -27.82
CA ALA A 464 19.37 -3.61 -26.62
C ALA A 464 20.90 -3.51 -26.43
N GLU A 465 21.66 -4.57 -26.68
CA GLU A 465 23.12 -4.56 -26.68
C GLU A 465 23.67 -3.63 -27.76
N GLN A 466 23.16 -3.71 -28.98
CA GLN A 466 23.55 -2.82 -30.08
C GLN A 466 23.26 -1.36 -29.75
N LEU A 467 22.10 -1.06 -29.16
CA LEU A 467 21.74 0.30 -28.76
C LEU A 467 22.63 0.79 -27.60
N SER A 468 22.91 -0.06 -26.61
CA SER A 468 23.84 0.24 -25.52
C SER A 468 25.24 0.56 -26.06
N GLN A 469 25.74 -0.28 -26.97
CA GLN A 469 27.03 -0.10 -27.63
C GLN A 469 27.06 1.20 -28.44
N ALA A 470 26.00 1.49 -29.22
CA ALA A 470 25.88 2.72 -30.00
C ALA A 470 25.87 3.98 -29.11
N VAL A 471 25.22 3.92 -27.94
CA VAL A 471 25.24 5.02 -26.96
C VAL A 471 26.63 5.22 -26.36
N LEU A 472 27.36 4.13 -26.05
CA LEU A 472 28.72 4.18 -25.52
C LEU A 472 29.73 4.71 -26.56
N GLU A 473 29.61 4.25 -27.79
CA GLU A 473 30.44 4.66 -28.93
C GLU A 473 30.09 6.06 -29.46
N SER A 474 29.01 6.66 -28.95
CA SER A 474 28.54 8.00 -29.36
C SER A 474 28.16 8.05 -30.83
N ASP A 475 27.51 6.99 -31.31
CA ASP A 475 26.93 6.94 -32.64
C ASP A 475 26.05 8.17 -32.86
N THR A 476 26.29 8.89 -33.95
CA THR A 476 25.64 10.17 -34.25
C THR A 476 24.16 10.04 -34.56
N ASP A 477 23.73 8.85 -34.96
CA ASP A 477 22.32 8.57 -35.23
C ASP A 477 21.53 8.32 -33.94
N VAL A 478 22.25 7.99 -32.85
CA VAL A 478 21.67 7.75 -31.53
C VAL A 478 21.91 8.95 -30.62
N VAL A 479 23.16 9.34 -30.37
CA VAL A 479 23.54 10.43 -29.46
C VAL A 479 23.77 11.72 -30.25
N GLN A 480 23.00 12.76 -29.95
CA GLN A 480 23.18 14.05 -30.63
C GLN A 480 24.54 14.65 -30.28
N LYS A 481 25.25 15.16 -31.29
CA LYS A 481 26.52 15.86 -31.09
C LYS A 481 26.27 17.17 -30.34
N ASN A 482 26.72 17.22 -29.09
CA ASN A 482 26.73 18.44 -28.28
C ASN A 482 28.18 18.94 -28.11
N HIS A 483 28.39 20.25 -28.17
CA HIS A 483 29.70 20.86 -27.93
C HIS A 483 30.06 20.91 -26.44
N ASP A 484 29.08 20.73 -25.56
CA ASP A 484 29.27 20.59 -24.12
C ASP A 484 29.39 19.11 -23.72
N LEU A 485 30.59 18.72 -23.31
CA LEU A 485 30.92 17.36 -22.85
C LEU A 485 30.10 16.96 -21.61
N GLY A 486 29.74 17.90 -20.73
CA GLY A 486 28.95 17.62 -19.53
C GLY A 486 27.49 17.28 -19.86
N ALA A 487 26.90 18.06 -20.76
CA ALA A 487 25.56 17.78 -21.28
C ALA A 487 25.52 16.43 -22.03
N GLN A 488 26.55 16.14 -22.81
CA GLN A 488 26.64 14.87 -23.54
C GLN A 488 26.75 13.65 -22.62
N LEU A 489 27.52 13.74 -21.53
CA LEU A 489 27.62 12.66 -20.54
C LEU A 489 26.31 12.45 -19.77
N THR A 490 25.58 13.54 -19.49
CA THR A 490 24.28 13.48 -18.81
C THR A 490 23.24 12.81 -19.71
N GLU A 491 23.19 13.18 -21.00
CA GLU A 491 22.32 12.56 -22.00
C GLU A 491 22.61 11.06 -22.17
N ARG A 492 23.89 10.65 -22.19
CA ARG A 492 24.27 9.23 -22.23
C ARG A 492 23.77 8.48 -21.01
N LYS A 493 23.95 9.05 -19.81
CA LYS A 493 23.48 8.48 -18.55
C LYS A 493 21.96 8.29 -18.56
N GLU A 494 21.22 9.28 -19.01
CA GLU A 494 19.75 9.22 -19.08
C GLU A 494 19.27 8.14 -20.08
N ARG A 495 19.89 8.05 -21.25
CA ARG A 495 19.54 7.05 -22.27
C ARG A 495 19.87 5.62 -21.86
N LEU A 496 21.04 5.40 -21.25
CA LEU A 496 21.40 4.08 -20.69
C LEU A 496 20.50 3.72 -19.51
N SER A 497 20.18 4.69 -18.64
CA SER A 497 19.24 4.48 -17.53
C SER A 497 17.84 4.11 -18.04
N TRP A 498 17.39 4.77 -19.11
CA TRP A 498 16.13 4.44 -19.77
C TRP A 498 16.15 3.04 -20.39
N LEU A 499 17.23 2.67 -21.08
CA LEU A 499 17.36 1.35 -21.70
C LEU A 499 17.39 0.22 -20.66
N ILE A 500 18.13 0.41 -19.57
CA ILE A 500 18.16 -0.51 -18.42
C ILE A 500 16.75 -0.64 -17.82
N ARG A 501 16.05 0.49 -17.67
CA ARG A 501 14.67 0.50 -17.17
C ARG A 501 13.73 -0.25 -18.13
N PHE A 502 13.86 -0.01 -19.43
CA PHE A 502 13.08 -0.69 -20.46
C PHE A 502 13.29 -2.21 -20.44
N ILE A 503 14.53 -2.69 -20.36
CA ILE A 503 14.84 -4.13 -20.27
C ILE A 503 14.26 -4.74 -19.00
N ASN A 504 14.41 -4.04 -17.86
CA ASN A 504 13.89 -4.51 -16.57
C ASN A 504 12.35 -4.53 -16.53
N ASP A 505 11.70 -3.50 -17.05
CA ASP A 505 10.25 -3.35 -17.03
C ASP A 505 9.56 -4.35 -18.00
N ASN A 506 10.23 -4.80 -19.07
CA ASN A 506 9.67 -5.72 -20.08
C ASN A 506 10.01 -7.20 -19.88
N ILE A 507 10.61 -7.60 -18.76
CA ILE A 507 10.73 -9.04 -18.38
C ILE A 507 11.52 -9.89 -19.43
N VAL A 508 12.30 -9.26 -20.30
CA VAL A 508 13.13 -9.89 -21.38
C VAL A 508 14.18 -10.87 -20.81
N LEU A 509 14.33 -10.94 -19.49
CA LEU A 509 15.26 -11.81 -18.79
C LEU A 509 14.60 -12.97 -18.03
N VAL A 510 13.26 -13.07 -18.00
CA VAL A 510 12.57 -14.17 -17.30
C VAL A 510 12.30 -15.37 -18.22
N LYS A 511 12.43 -15.23 -19.55
CA LYS A 511 12.33 -16.34 -20.50
C LYS A 511 13.71 -16.86 -20.98
N VAL A 512 14.81 -16.18 -20.67
CA VAL A 512 16.19 -16.66 -20.90
C VAL A 512 16.53 -17.86 -20.01
N GLY A 513 16.22 -19.05 -20.50
CA GLY A 513 16.87 -20.27 -20.07
C GLY A 513 18.32 -20.31 -20.53
N HIS A 514 19.22 -20.60 -19.58
CA HIS A 514 20.58 -21.14 -19.76
C HIS A 514 21.24 -20.99 -21.14
N SER A 515 22.18 -20.05 -21.24
CA SER A 515 23.18 -19.78 -22.32
C SER A 515 22.95 -18.35 -22.79
N THR A 516 23.63 -17.32 -22.29
CA THR A 516 25.01 -17.02 -22.67
C THR A 516 25.42 -15.81 -21.83
N VAL A 517 26.35 -15.96 -20.89
CA VAL A 517 27.03 -14.81 -20.27
C VAL A 517 28.52 -15.13 -20.32
N GLN A 518 29.22 -14.58 -21.31
CA GLN A 518 30.68 -14.49 -21.27
C GLN A 518 31.06 -13.13 -20.66
N PRO A 519 32.02 -13.09 -19.72
CA PRO A 519 32.49 -11.84 -19.14
C PRO A 519 33.37 -11.08 -20.15
N LEU A 520 33.04 -9.81 -20.41
CA LEU A 520 33.89 -8.88 -21.13
C LEU A 520 35.07 -8.44 -20.23
N LYS A 521 36.27 -8.40 -20.82
CA LYS A 521 37.53 -7.96 -20.22
C LYS A 521 37.74 -6.46 -20.32
#